data_AF-A0A0J5QBM4-F1
#
_entry.id   AF-A0A0J5QBM4-F1
#
_cell.length_a   1.000
_cell.length_b   1.000
_cell.length_c   1.000
_cell.angle_alpha   90.00
_cell.angle_beta   90.00
_cell.angle_gamma   90.00
#
_symmetry.space_group_name_H-M   'P 1'
#
loop_
_entity.id
_entity.type
_entity.pdbx_description
1 polymer ?
#
loop_
_entity_poly.entity_id
_entity_poly.type
_entity_poly.pdbx_seq_one_letter_code
_entity_poly.pdbx_strand_id
1 'polypeptide(L)'
;MHFDSYLSRSRHGIFYFRWPMPKQPATTKRHTVRVSLRTRCPKYAGCLARYLALCSSSLLSNGVPTEMRHDELRKLIHAYFTASLAKATDRLGADGPRSDYQRAPYENSLALAEASSEEYWGIMRPEGTDAFLTQFCEASGIPQAEADSRPERILHEYQIAYRDMLRRLEKVEVLCPLKTGPF
;
A
#
# COMPACT_ATOMS: atom_id res chain seq x y z
N MET A 1 42.40 22.44 -4.54
CA MET A 1 41.24 21.68 -5.06
C MET A 1 40.22 21.56 -3.94
N HIS A 2 39.13 22.31 -4.02
CA HIS A 2 38.00 22.19 -3.11
C HIS A 2 37.17 20.98 -3.53
N PHE A 3 37.00 19.99 -2.65
CA PHE A 3 36.10 18.87 -2.92
C PHE A 3 34.71 19.29 -2.46
N ASP A 4 33.71 19.19 -3.34
CA ASP A 4 32.31 19.29 -2.96
C ASP A 4 32.06 18.37 -1.76
N SER A 5 31.28 18.84 -0.77
CA SER A 5 31.07 18.16 0.53
C SER A 5 30.64 16.69 0.43
N TYR A 6 30.16 16.27 -0.75
CA TYR A 6 29.73 14.92 -1.10
C TYR A 6 30.80 14.04 -1.76
N LEU A 7 32.01 14.53 -2.02
CA LEU A 7 33.09 13.76 -2.63
C LEU A 7 34.20 13.44 -1.63
N SER A 8 34.68 12.21 -1.69
CA SER A 8 35.91 11.78 -1.01
C SER A 8 36.79 11.01 -1.97
N ARG A 9 38.11 11.07 -1.76
CA ARG A 9 39.08 10.39 -2.59
C ARG A 9 39.78 9.30 -1.79
N SER A 10 39.95 8.12 -2.40
CA SER A 10 40.75 7.04 -1.82
C SER A 10 42.24 7.28 -2.00
N ARG A 11 43.07 6.51 -1.28
CA ARG A 11 44.53 6.45 -1.47
C ARG A 11 44.95 6.11 -2.90
N HIS A 12 44.12 5.38 -3.66
CA HIS A 12 44.37 5.00 -5.05
C HIS A 12 43.81 6.01 -6.07
N GLY A 13 43.42 7.21 -5.61
CA GLY A 13 42.91 8.28 -6.48
C GLY A 13 41.48 8.10 -6.97
N ILE A 14 40.79 7.02 -6.59
CA ILE A 14 39.39 6.78 -6.99
C ILE A 14 38.46 7.63 -6.11
N PHE A 15 37.51 8.31 -6.76
CA PHE A 15 36.48 9.12 -6.12
C PHE A 15 35.31 8.29 -5.61
N TYR A 16 34.79 8.69 -4.45
CA TYR A 16 33.63 8.12 -3.78
C TYR A 16 32.63 9.23 -3.49
N PHE A 17 31.38 8.99 -3.82
CA PHE A 17 30.25 9.77 -3.38
C PHE A 17 29.89 9.40 -1.94
N ARG A 18 29.63 10.41 -1.10
CA ARG A 18 29.20 10.27 0.30
C ARG A 18 27.80 10.83 0.42
N TRP A 19 26.84 9.99 0.81
CA TRP A 19 25.48 10.43 1.05
C TRP A 19 25.13 10.31 2.55
N PRO A 20 24.72 11.39 3.22
CA PRO A 20 24.26 11.29 4.59
C PRO A 20 22.87 10.65 4.62
N MET A 21 22.71 9.58 5.40
CA MET A 21 21.39 8.99 5.64
C MET A 21 20.63 9.81 6.68
N PRO A 22 19.28 9.83 6.62
CA PRO A 22 18.44 10.40 7.68
C PRO A 22 18.78 9.76 9.03
N LYS A 23 18.67 10.54 10.11
CA LYS A 23 18.86 9.99 11.46
C LYS A 23 17.71 9.04 11.77
N GLN A 24 18.03 7.79 12.09
CA GLN A 24 17.05 6.85 12.64
C GLN A 24 16.98 7.06 14.16
N PRO A 25 15.79 7.06 14.78
CA PRO A 25 15.62 7.35 16.21
C PRO A 25 16.37 6.36 17.12
N ALA A 26 16.59 5.12 16.65
CA ALA A 26 17.29 4.07 17.38
C ALA A 26 18.83 4.17 17.34
N THR A 27 19.43 5.05 16.53
CA THR A 27 20.90 5.12 16.39
C THR A 27 21.40 6.57 16.47
N THR A 28 22.33 6.81 17.39
CA THR A 28 22.96 8.13 17.59
C THR A 28 24.04 8.43 16.55
N LYS A 29 24.55 7.41 15.85
CA LYS A 29 25.63 7.57 14.86
C LYS A 29 25.06 7.88 13.48
N ARG A 30 25.46 9.02 12.91
CA ARG A 30 25.09 9.39 11.54
C ARG A 30 25.72 8.41 10.54
N HIS A 31 24.89 7.56 9.93
CA HIS A 31 25.34 6.65 8.89
C HIS A 31 25.48 7.40 7.56
N THR A 32 26.60 7.18 6.86
CA THR A 32 26.79 7.71 5.50
C THR A 32 27.00 6.56 4.54
N VAL A 33 26.22 6.53 3.45
CA VAL A 33 26.48 5.60 2.34
C VAL A 33 27.66 6.12 1.54
N ARG A 34 28.59 5.22 1.22
CA ARG A 34 29.75 5.50 0.35
C ARG A 34 29.66 4.68 -0.92
N VAL A 35 29.54 5.35 -2.06
CA VAL A 35 29.48 4.71 -3.38
C VAL A 35 30.74 5.06 -4.16
N SER A 36 31.44 4.06 -4.70
CA SER A 36 32.57 4.30 -5.59
C SER A 36 32.10 4.84 -6.94
N LEU A 37 32.64 5.96 -7.38
CA LEU A 37 32.38 6.53 -8.71
C LEU A 37 33.27 5.92 -9.80
N ARG A 38 34.15 4.98 -9.43
CA ARG A 38 35.05 4.25 -10.34
C ARG A 38 35.85 5.13 -11.31
N THR A 39 36.12 6.37 -10.92
CA THR A 39 36.87 7.33 -11.72
C THR A 39 37.95 8.02 -10.90
N ARG A 40 39.06 8.37 -11.58
CA ARG A 40 40.14 9.23 -11.05
C ARG A 40 40.04 10.67 -11.56
N CYS A 41 39.13 10.95 -12.50
CA CYS A 41 38.95 12.28 -13.09
C CYS A 41 38.07 13.15 -12.18
N PRO A 42 38.57 14.27 -11.63
CA PRO A 42 37.80 15.11 -10.72
C PRO A 42 36.55 15.73 -11.37
N LYS A 43 36.67 16.15 -12.65
CA LYS A 43 35.56 16.77 -13.39
C LYS A 43 34.41 15.78 -13.59
N TYR A 44 34.74 14.55 -14.00
CA TYR A 44 33.75 13.49 -14.20
C TYR A 44 33.13 13.04 -12.86
N ALA A 45 33.95 12.91 -11.81
CA ALA A 45 33.46 12.63 -10.46
C ALA A 45 32.46 13.69 -9.96
N GLY A 46 32.74 14.97 -10.20
CA GLY A 46 31.83 16.06 -9.86
C GLY A 46 30.50 15.98 -10.60
N CYS A 47 30.52 15.69 -11.90
CA CYS A 47 29.28 15.48 -12.67
C CYS A 47 28.46 14.31 -12.13
N LEU A 48 29.09 13.16 -11.87
CA LEU A 48 28.41 11.99 -11.30
C LEU A 48 27.84 12.28 -9.91
N ALA A 49 28.60 12.96 -9.05
CA ALA A 49 28.15 13.32 -7.70
C ALA A 49 26.92 14.24 -7.73
N ARG A 50 26.91 15.25 -8.61
CA ARG A 50 25.75 16.13 -8.79
C ARG A 50 24.53 15.38 -9.31
N TYR A 51 24.71 14.51 -10.29
CA TYR A 51 23.62 13.70 -10.83
C TYR A 51 23.00 12.80 -9.75
N LEU A 52 23.85 12.10 -8.98
CA LEU A 52 23.39 11.27 -7.85
C LEU A 52 22.69 12.08 -6.77
N ALA A 53 23.22 13.26 -6.42
CA ALA A 53 22.59 14.16 -5.43
C ALA A 53 21.22 14.69 -5.89
N LEU A 54 21.04 14.91 -7.19
CA LEU A 54 19.76 15.31 -7.76
C LEU A 54 18.75 14.16 -7.68
N CYS A 55 19.13 12.96 -8.15
CA CYS A 55 18.28 11.78 -8.10
C CYS A 55 17.88 11.42 -6.66
N SER A 56 18.79 11.52 -5.70
CA SER A 56 18.48 11.25 -4.30
C SER A 56 17.55 12.31 -3.69
N SER A 57 17.66 13.57 -4.11
CA SER A 57 16.70 14.61 -3.70
C SER A 57 15.29 14.28 -4.19
N SER A 58 15.15 13.81 -5.44
CA SER A 58 13.86 13.34 -5.97
C SER A 58 13.33 12.09 -5.25
N LEU A 59 14.21 11.17 -4.85
CA LEU A 59 13.81 10.00 -4.06
C LEU A 59 13.33 10.39 -2.65
N LEU A 60 13.97 11.38 -2.02
CA LEU A 60 13.58 11.87 -0.70
C LEU A 60 12.32 12.75 -0.74
N SER A 61 12.12 13.53 -1.81
CA SER A 61 10.89 14.31 -1.99
C SER A 61 9.66 13.43 -2.20
N ASN A 62 9.85 12.23 -2.74
CA ASN A 62 8.80 11.22 -2.92
C ASN A 62 8.51 10.40 -1.64
N GLY A 63 9.04 10.84 -0.50
CA GLY A 63 8.91 10.17 0.79
C GLY A 63 9.88 8.99 0.95
N VAL A 64 10.42 8.82 2.15
CA VAL A 64 11.00 7.52 2.54
C VAL A 64 9.83 6.53 2.49
N PRO A 65 9.90 5.42 1.73
CA PRO A 65 8.82 4.47 1.69
C PRO A 65 8.49 4.06 3.13
N THR A 66 7.22 4.23 3.47
CA THR A 66 6.67 3.75 4.73
C THR A 66 7.04 2.28 4.95
N GLU A 67 7.33 1.94 6.21
CA GLU A 67 7.99 0.69 6.59
C GLU A 67 7.15 -0.56 6.31
N MET A 68 5.83 -0.45 6.10
CA MET A 68 4.99 -1.63 5.87
C MET A 68 5.23 -2.21 4.49
N ARG A 69 5.68 -3.46 4.48
CA ARG A 69 5.85 -4.21 3.24
C ARG A 69 4.49 -4.44 2.59
N HIS A 70 4.48 -4.55 1.26
CA HIS A 70 3.25 -4.78 0.50
C HIS A 70 2.50 -6.04 0.95
N ASP A 71 3.22 -7.11 1.30
CA ASP A 71 2.58 -8.34 1.79
C ASP A 71 1.97 -8.19 3.18
N GLU A 72 2.52 -7.34 4.04
CA GLU A 72 1.96 -7.03 5.36
C GLU A 72 0.67 -6.22 5.23
N LEU A 73 0.69 -5.17 4.40
CA LEU A 73 -0.50 -4.38 4.09
C LEU A 73 -1.64 -5.27 3.56
N ARG A 74 -1.33 -6.09 2.55
CA ARG A 74 -2.29 -7.01 1.95
C ARG A 74 -2.86 -7.97 2.98
N LYS A 75 -2.03 -8.52 3.88
CA LYS A 75 -2.49 -9.41 4.96
C LYS A 75 -3.51 -8.73 5.87
N LEU A 76 -3.26 -7.50 6.32
CA LEU A 76 -4.17 -6.77 7.21
C LEU A 76 -5.52 -6.49 6.53
N ILE A 77 -5.49 -5.98 5.29
CA ILE A 77 -6.71 -5.68 4.53
C ILE A 77 -7.52 -6.96 4.28
N HIS A 78 -6.88 -8.04 3.83
CA HIS A 78 -7.58 -9.30 3.60
C HIS A 78 -8.07 -9.95 4.90
N ALA A 79 -7.37 -9.78 6.03
CA ALA A 79 -7.84 -10.27 7.33
C ALA A 79 -9.13 -9.59 7.76
N TYR A 80 -9.24 -8.26 7.58
CA TYR A 80 -10.47 -7.51 7.84
C TYR A 80 -11.66 -8.06 7.04
N PHE A 81 -11.48 -8.30 5.74
CA PHE A 81 -12.53 -8.87 4.90
C PHE A 81 -12.80 -10.35 5.14
N THR A 82 -11.79 -11.12 5.59
CA THR A 82 -12.00 -12.51 6.00
C THR A 82 -12.87 -12.60 7.26
N ALA A 83 -12.67 -11.69 8.23
CA ALA A 83 -13.55 -11.60 9.39
C ALA A 83 -14.97 -11.18 9.01
N SER A 84 -15.10 -10.25 8.06
CA SER A 84 -16.40 -9.83 7.52
C SER A 84 -17.12 -10.96 6.77
N LEU A 85 -16.36 -11.75 5.98
CA LEU A 85 -16.85 -12.95 5.30
C LEU A 85 -17.41 -13.95 6.30
N ALA A 86 -16.65 -14.26 7.36
CA ALA A 86 -17.08 -15.22 8.39
C ALA A 86 -18.42 -14.82 9.03
N LYS A 87 -18.58 -13.54 9.40
CA LYS A 87 -19.86 -13.03 9.94
C LYS A 87 -21.01 -13.18 8.94
N ALA A 88 -20.75 -12.88 7.67
CA ALA A 88 -21.77 -13.00 6.63
C ALA A 88 -22.14 -14.47 6.34
N THR A 89 -21.17 -15.40 6.37
CA THR A 89 -21.45 -16.83 6.23
C THR A 89 -22.18 -17.41 7.43
N ASP A 90 -21.86 -16.97 8.65
CA ASP A 90 -22.58 -17.38 9.86
C ASP A 90 -24.04 -16.96 9.80
N ARG A 91 -24.30 -15.71 9.34
CA ARG A 91 -25.66 -15.23 9.09
C ARG A 91 -26.41 -16.10 8.07
N LEU A 92 -25.77 -16.44 6.94
CA LEU A 92 -26.40 -17.31 5.94
C LEU A 92 -26.72 -18.70 6.50
N GLY A 93 -25.87 -19.23 7.39
CA GLY A 93 -26.13 -20.49 8.08
C GLY A 93 -27.32 -20.43 9.05
N ALA A 94 -27.55 -19.26 9.69
CA ALA A 94 -28.64 -19.06 10.63
C ALA A 94 -29.98 -18.70 9.96
N ASP A 95 -29.95 -17.75 9.01
CA ASP A 95 -31.15 -17.16 8.39
C ASP A 95 -31.53 -17.86 7.08
N GLY A 96 -30.64 -18.68 6.50
CA GLY A 96 -30.77 -19.24 5.17
C GLY A 96 -30.24 -18.31 4.05
N PRO A 97 -30.45 -18.68 2.77
CA PRO A 97 -30.03 -17.89 1.62
C PRO A 97 -30.63 -16.48 1.63
N ARG A 98 -30.01 -15.54 0.90
CA ARG A 98 -30.55 -14.19 0.76
C ARG A 98 -31.87 -14.22 0.04
N SER A 99 -32.78 -13.34 0.45
CA SER A 99 -34.01 -13.10 -0.31
C SER A 99 -33.68 -12.37 -1.62
N ASP A 100 -34.60 -12.43 -2.59
CA ASP A 100 -34.45 -11.72 -3.86
C ASP A 100 -34.24 -10.20 -3.66
N TYR A 101 -34.85 -9.63 -2.62
CA TYR A 101 -34.66 -8.23 -2.23
C TYR A 101 -33.22 -7.93 -1.79
N GLN A 102 -32.54 -8.88 -1.15
CA GLN A 102 -31.16 -8.74 -0.70
C GLN A 102 -30.15 -9.03 -1.83
N ARG A 103 -30.60 -9.63 -2.93
CA ARG A 103 -29.74 -10.04 -4.05
C ARG A 103 -29.36 -8.87 -4.96
N ALA A 104 -30.30 -8.02 -5.32
CA ALA A 104 -30.03 -6.88 -6.21
C ALA A 104 -28.99 -5.88 -5.63
N PRO A 105 -29.03 -5.47 -4.34
CA PRO A 105 -27.98 -4.64 -3.75
C PRO A 105 -26.60 -5.29 -3.75
N TYR A 106 -26.57 -6.61 -3.61
CA TYR A 106 -25.35 -7.39 -3.60
C TYR A 106 -24.72 -7.49 -5.01
N GLU A 107 -25.53 -7.82 -6.02
CA GLU A 107 -25.10 -7.84 -7.43
C GLU A 107 -24.55 -6.46 -7.85
N ASN A 108 -25.24 -5.38 -7.46
CA ASN A 108 -24.77 -4.00 -7.69
C ASN A 108 -23.42 -3.71 -7.00
N SER A 109 -23.25 -4.18 -5.76
CA SER A 109 -22.00 -4.00 -5.02
C SER A 109 -20.83 -4.76 -5.67
N LEU A 110 -21.09 -5.95 -6.20
CA LEU A 110 -20.11 -6.75 -6.92
C LEU A 110 -19.73 -6.09 -8.25
N ALA A 111 -20.72 -5.66 -9.04
CA ALA A 111 -20.49 -4.95 -10.30
C ALA A 111 -19.66 -3.67 -10.08
N LEU A 112 -20.00 -2.90 -9.04
CA LEU A 112 -19.24 -1.71 -8.67
C LEU A 112 -17.81 -2.07 -8.26
N ALA A 113 -17.62 -3.10 -7.44
CA ALA A 113 -16.28 -3.54 -7.01
C ALA A 113 -15.41 -4.10 -8.15
N GLU A 114 -16.02 -4.56 -9.24
CA GLU A 114 -15.34 -5.01 -10.46
C GLU A 114 -15.00 -3.88 -11.43
N ALA A 115 -15.57 -2.68 -11.23
CA ALA A 115 -15.28 -1.49 -12.02
C ALA A 115 -13.84 -0.98 -11.81
N SER A 116 -13.46 0.05 -12.58
CA SER A 116 -12.16 0.71 -12.37
C SER A 116 -12.07 1.35 -10.98
N SER A 117 -10.87 1.49 -10.43
CA SER A 117 -10.71 2.13 -9.11
C SER A 117 -11.19 3.57 -9.10
N GLU A 118 -10.99 4.31 -10.19
CA GLU A 118 -11.49 5.69 -10.32
C GLU A 118 -13.01 5.75 -10.24
N GLU A 119 -13.71 4.89 -10.98
CA GLU A 119 -15.17 4.81 -10.97
C GLU A 119 -15.71 4.33 -9.61
N TYR A 120 -15.11 3.29 -9.02
CA TYR A 120 -15.48 2.78 -7.71
C TYR A 120 -15.43 3.88 -6.65
N TRP A 121 -14.29 4.59 -6.54
CA TRP A 121 -14.11 5.62 -5.51
C TRP A 121 -14.90 6.90 -5.83
N GLY A 122 -15.08 7.24 -7.11
CA GLY A 122 -15.94 8.36 -7.53
C GLY A 122 -17.41 8.16 -7.13
N ILE A 123 -17.91 6.93 -7.15
CA ILE A 123 -19.27 6.59 -6.71
C ILE A 123 -19.35 6.44 -5.20
N MET A 124 -18.41 5.73 -4.57
CA MET A 124 -18.45 5.42 -3.14
C MET A 124 -18.16 6.63 -2.25
N ARG A 125 -17.27 7.52 -2.71
CA ARG A 125 -16.75 8.65 -1.95
C ARG A 125 -16.50 9.84 -2.88
N PRO A 126 -17.56 10.46 -3.44
CA PRO A 126 -17.43 11.58 -4.37
C PRO A 126 -16.75 12.81 -3.75
N GLU A 127 -16.86 12.96 -2.43
CA GLU A 127 -16.29 14.07 -1.66
C GLU A 127 -14.82 13.86 -1.25
N GLY A 128 -14.25 12.68 -1.56
CA GLY A 128 -12.88 12.31 -1.21
C GLY A 128 -12.79 11.12 -0.25
N THR A 129 -11.62 10.49 -0.22
CA THR A 129 -11.37 9.23 0.50
C THR A 129 -10.68 9.41 1.85
N ASP A 130 -10.30 10.62 2.24
CA ASP A 130 -9.47 10.88 3.43
C ASP A 130 -10.12 10.44 4.75
N ALA A 131 -11.38 10.83 4.96
CA ALA A 131 -12.13 10.44 6.15
C ALA A 131 -12.35 8.91 6.21
N PHE A 132 -12.58 8.28 5.06
CA PHE A 132 -12.70 6.84 4.95
C PHE A 132 -11.39 6.13 5.28
N LEU A 133 -10.27 6.60 4.72
CA LEU A 133 -8.95 6.02 4.97
C LEU A 133 -8.57 6.10 6.45
N THR A 134 -8.89 7.22 7.10
CA THR A 134 -8.68 7.38 8.54
C THR A 134 -9.42 6.31 9.34
N GLN A 135 -10.73 6.17 9.10
CA GLN A 135 -11.56 5.18 9.79
C GLN A 135 -11.14 3.74 9.47
N PHE A 136 -10.79 3.47 8.20
CA PHE A 136 -10.39 2.14 7.77
C PHE A 136 -9.04 1.74 8.36
N CYS A 137 -8.06 2.65 8.41
CA CYS A 137 -6.77 2.40 9.02
C CYS A 137 -6.90 2.08 10.51
N GLU A 138 -7.74 2.84 11.23
CA GLU A 138 -8.06 2.57 12.64
C GLU A 138 -8.67 1.18 12.83
N ALA A 139 -9.67 0.81 12.01
CA ALA A 139 -10.36 -0.48 12.13
C ALA A 139 -9.50 -1.69 11.71
N SER A 140 -8.57 -1.50 10.78
CA SER A 140 -7.71 -2.57 10.23
C SER A 140 -6.36 -2.69 10.93
N GLY A 141 -5.99 -1.72 11.77
CA GLY A 141 -4.68 -1.65 12.42
C GLY A 141 -3.55 -1.23 11.47
N ILE A 142 -3.88 -0.67 10.31
CA ILE A 142 -2.89 -0.10 9.38
C ILE A 142 -2.44 1.26 9.95
N PRO A 143 -1.13 1.53 10.07
CA PRO A 143 -0.65 2.83 10.52
C PRO A 143 -1.14 3.95 9.61
N GLN A 144 -1.66 5.04 10.20
CA GLN A 144 -2.15 6.20 9.43
C GLN A 144 -1.10 6.79 8.48
N ALA A 145 0.19 6.71 8.86
CA ALA A 145 1.29 7.14 7.99
C ALA A 145 1.31 6.44 6.62
N GLU A 146 0.80 5.21 6.50
CA GLU A 146 0.65 4.51 5.21
C GLU A 146 -0.38 5.21 4.31
N ALA A 147 -1.51 5.62 4.89
CA ALA A 147 -2.55 6.34 4.17
C ALA A 147 -2.10 7.75 3.77
N ASP A 148 -1.33 8.42 4.63
CA ASP A 148 -0.80 9.76 4.35
C ASP A 148 0.28 9.71 3.25
N SER A 149 1.07 8.64 3.19
CA SER A 149 2.15 8.52 2.21
C SER A 149 1.68 7.99 0.86
N ARG A 150 0.82 6.96 0.84
CA ARG A 150 0.43 6.21 -0.36
C ARG A 150 -1.01 5.71 -0.27
N PRO A 151 -2.00 6.63 -0.23
CA PRO A 151 -3.41 6.28 -0.06
C PRO A 151 -3.92 5.33 -1.15
N GLU A 152 -3.43 5.49 -2.39
CA GLU A 152 -3.81 4.70 -3.56
C GLU A 152 -3.58 3.20 -3.39
N ARG A 153 -2.53 2.80 -2.66
CA ARG A 153 -2.22 1.39 -2.40
C ARG A 153 -3.28 0.74 -1.52
N ILE A 154 -3.71 1.44 -0.48
CA ILE A 154 -4.73 0.97 0.46
C ILE A 154 -6.08 0.88 -0.26
N LEU A 155 -6.44 1.93 -0.99
CA LEU A 155 -7.68 2.00 -1.76
C LEU A 155 -7.79 0.90 -2.81
N HIS A 156 -6.70 0.64 -3.53
CA HIS A 156 -6.67 -0.42 -4.54
C HIS A 156 -6.80 -1.83 -3.92
N GLU A 157 -6.01 -2.13 -2.89
CA GLU A 157 -6.09 -3.43 -2.21
C GLU A 157 -7.42 -3.62 -1.46
N TYR A 158 -8.01 -2.56 -0.92
CA TYR A 158 -9.35 -2.59 -0.33
C TYR A 158 -10.38 -3.05 -1.35
N GLN A 159 -10.40 -2.43 -2.54
CA GLN A 159 -11.36 -2.77 -3.59
C GLN A 159 -11.20 -4.24 -4.03
N ILE A 160 -9.96 -4.70 -4.23
CA ILE A 160 -9.66 -6.09 -4.57
C ILE A 160 -10.18 -7.04 -3.50
N ALA A 161 -9.87 -6.78 -2.23
CA ALA A 161 -10.25 -7.65 -1.13
C ALA A 161 -11.78 -7.66 -0.92
N TYR A 162 -12.45 -6.52 -1.11
CA TYR A 162 -13.91 -6.42 -1.06
C TYR A 162 -14.57 -7.23 -2.19
N ARG A 163 -14.12 -7.06 -3.44
CA ARG A 163 -14.59 -7.85 -4.58
C ARG A 163 -14.42 -9.35 -4.34
N ASP A 164 -13.24 -9.76 -3.87
CA ASP A 164 -12.94 -11.16 -3.60
C ASP A 164 -13.80 -11.73 -2.46
N MET A 165 -14.11 -10.92 -1.44
CA MET A 165 -15.06 -11.29 -0.38
C MET A 165 -16.46 -11.53 -0.95
N LEU A 166 -16.96 -10.61 -1.79
CA LEU A 166 -18.24 -10.77 -2.47
C LEU A 166 -18.23 -12.07 -3.29
N ARG A 167 -17.33 -12.25 -4.25
CA ARG A 167 -17.26 -13.50 -5.06
C ARG A 167 -17.23 -14.79 -4.22
N ARG A 168 -16.61 -14.77 -3.04
CA ARG A 168 -16.65 -15.92 -2.11
C ARG A 168 -18.03 -16.13 -1.48
N LEU A 169 -18.71 -15.06 -1.06
CA LEU A 169 -20.07 -15.13 -0.53
C LEU A 169 -21.04 -15.73 -1.55
N GLU A 170 -21.00 -15.28 -2.81
CA GLU A 170 -21.83 -15.84 -3.88
C GLU A 170 -21.61 -17.34 -4.05
N LYS A 171 -20.34 -17.79 -4.05
CA LYS A 171 -20.02 -19.22 -4.13
C LYS A 171 -20.56 -20.01 -2.95
N VAL A 172 -20.45 -19.49 -1.73
CA VAL A 172 -20.97 -20.16 -0.52
C VAL A 172 -22.48 -20.31 -0.60
N GLU A 173 -23.18 -19.27 -1.07
CA GLU A 173 -24.62 -19.27 -1.23
C GLU A 173 -25.10 -20.28 -2.29
N VAL A 174 -24.43 -20.35 -3.44
CA VAL A 174 -24.74 -21.34 -4.49
C VAL A 174 -24.45 -22.78 -4.05
N LEU A 175 -23.41 -22.99 -3.26
CA LEU A 175 -23.01 -24.32 -2.77
C LEU A 175 -23.84 -24.81 -1.57
N CYS A 176 -24.69 -23.96 -0.99
CA CYS A 176 -25.60 -24.31 0.10
C CYS A 176 -27.05 -24.37 -0.40
N PRO A 177 -27.43 -25.33 -1.27
CA PRO A 177 -28.82 -25.49 -1.66
C PRO A 177 -29.62 -25.94 -0.44
N LEU A 178 -30.69 -25.19 -0.15
CA LEU A 178 -31.64 -25.41 0.94
C LEU A 178 -31.94 -26.90 1.19
N LYS A 179 -31.89 -27.29 2.47
CA LYS A 179 -32.87 -28.26 3.00
C LYS A 179 -34.25 -27.59 2.86
N THR A 180 -34.92 -27.84 1.75
CA THR A 180 -36.35 -27.56 1.60
C THR A 180 -37.11 -28.46 2.56
N GLY A 181 -37.45 -27.93 3.74
CA GLY A 181 -38.40 -28.56 4.64
C GLY A 181 -39.82 -28.43 4.06
N PRO A 182 -40.61 -29.51 3.98
CA PRO A 182 -42.00 -29.41 3.57
C PRO A 182 -42.83 -28.89 4.76
N PHE A 183 -43.65 -27.88 4.52
CA PHE A 183 -44.84 -27.58 5.32
C PHE A 183 -46.04 -27.53 4.38
#